data_AF-A0A0R2LL08-F1
#
_entry.id   AF-A0A0R2LL08-F1
#
_cell.length_a   1.000
_cell.length_b   1.000
_cell.length_c   1.000
_cell.angle_alpha   90.00
_cell.angle_beta   90.00
_cell.angle_gamma   90.00
#
_symmetry.space_group_name_H-M   'P 1'
#
loop_
_entity.id
_entity.type
_entity.pdbx_description
1 polymer ?
#
loop_
_entity_poly.entity_id
_entity_poly.type
_entity_poly.pdbx_seq_one_letter_code
_entity_poly.pdbx_strand_id
1 'polypeptide(L)'
;MNKQKFGMALPIILLTYFMIILDNSIIFTSTVKIARDLSLSNQSLSWITNAYALTFGGFLLFSGKAGDVFGRKRVYLIGLVIFSISSLLVGLSTNAAMIISMRAIQGIGSSILAPSTLALLMDNYSGNMRTKAIGYYGATAGLGSSFGLVIGGIIASYWS
;
A
#
# COMPACT_ATOMS: atom_id res chain seq x y z
N MET A 1 2.23 8.48 -26.09
CA MET A 1 2.70 7.25 -25.39
C MET A 1 2.21 6.03 -26.16
N ASN A 2 3.11 5.14 -26.56
CA ASN A 2 2.81 4.08 -27.52
C ASN A 2 2.02 2.95 -26.83
N LYS A 3 0.69 2.91 -27.00
CA LYS A 3 -0.25 1.95 -26.35
C LYS A 3 -0.06 0.48 -26.77
N GLN A 4 0.95 0.20 -27.60
CA GLN A 4 1.19 -1.11 -28.20
C GLN A 4 2.31 -1.93 -27.54
N LYS A 5 3.06 -1.39 -26.56
CA LYS A 5 4.12 -2.12 -25.82
C LYS A 5 4.10 -1.79 -24.33
N PHE A 6 4.51 -2.73 -23.49
CA PHE A 6 4.74 -2.46 -22.06
C PHE A 6 5.97 -1.56 -21.91
N GLY A 7 5.75 -0.28 -21.61
CA GLY A 7 6.81 0.63 -21.16
C GLY A 7 7.07 0.54 -19.66
N MET A 8 7.98 1.38 -19.16
CA MET A 8 8.38 1.44 -17.74
C MET A 8 7.21 1.70 -16.77
N ALA A 9 6.06 2.20 -17.25
CA ALA A 9 4.89 2.45 -16.42
C ALA A 9 4.32 1.17 -15.78
N LEU A 10 4.23 0.05 -16.52
CA LEU A 10 3.67 -1.19 -15.98
C LEU A 10 4.47 -1.70 -14.77
N PRO A 11 5.79 -1.94 -14.84
CA PRO A 11 6.53 -2.45 -13.69
C PRO A 11 6.50 -1.49 -12.49
N ILE A 12 6.51 -0.17 -12.69
CA ILE A 12 6.39 0.81 -11.60
C ILE A 12 5.04 0.69 -10.89
N ILE A 13 3.95 0.60 -11.68
CA ILE A 13 2.59 0.45 -11.16
C ILE A 13 2.44 -0.87 -10.39
N LEU A 14 2.91 -1.98 -10.97
CA LEU A 14 2.84 -3.29 -10.34
C LEU A 14 3.68 -3.36 -9.07
N LEU A 15 4.91 -2.81 -9.08
CA LEU A 15 5.78 -2.79 -7.91
C LEU A 15 5.18 -1.95 -6.78
N THR A 16 4.57 -0.80 -7.11
CA THR A 16 3.86 0.01 -6.12
C THR A 16 2.68 -0.75 -5.52
N TYR A 17 1.89 -1.41 -6.36
CA TYR A 17 0.75 -2.18 -5.88
C TYR A 17 1.19 -3.38 -5.03
N PHE A 18 2.26 -4.06 -5.43
CA PHE A 18 2.91 -5.12 -4.65
C PHE A 18 3.31 -4.62 -3.26
N MET A 19 3.97 -3.46 -3.16
CA MET A 19 4.41 -2.89 -1.89
C MET A 19 3.24 -2.59 -0.95
N ILE A 20 2.11 -2.08 -1.46
CA ILE A 20 0.92 -1.78 -0.64
C ILE A 20 0.37 -3.06 0.00
N ILE A 21 0.32 -4.14 -0.78
CA ILE A 21 -0.20 -5.42 -0.30
C ILE A 21 0.77 -6.07 0.68
N LEU A 22 2.07 -6.03 0.35
CA LEU A 22 3.13 -6.52 1.22
C LEU A 22 3.09 -5.85 2.61
N ASP A 23 2.94 -4.52 2.65
CA ASP A 23 2.85 -3.73 3.90
C ASP A 23 1.68 -4.19 4.78
N ASN A 24 0.49 -4.34 4.21
CA ASN A 24 -0.67 -4.82 4.95
C ASN A 24 -0.47 -6.24 5.50
N SER A 25 0.12 -7.13 4.72
CA SER A 25 0.41 -8.51 5.15
C SER A 25 1.47 -8.59 6.26
N ILE A 26 2.53 -7.78 6.17
CA ILE A 26 3.58 -7.73 7.20
C ILE A 26 3.01 -7.22 8.52
N ILE A 27 2.10 -6.24 8.50
CA ILE A 27 1.44 -5.74 9.72
C ILE A 27 0.66 -6.86 10.41
N PHE A 28 -0.12 -7.69 9.68
CA PHE A 28 -0.88 -8.77 10.31
C PHE A 28 0.00 -9.78 11.06
N THR A 29 1.23 -10.01 10.59
CA THR A 29 2.17 -10.97 11.19
C THR A 29 3.10 -10.33 12.22
N SER A 30 3.49 -9.07 12.04
CA SER A 30 4.49 -8.37 12.86
C SER A 30 3.89 -7.58 14.02
N THR A 31 2.59 -7.23 13.96
CA THR A 31 1.92 -6.41 14.98
C THR A 31 2.00 -7.04 16.38
N VAL A 32 1.84 -8.36 16.49
CA VAL A 32 1.94 -9.08 17.78
C VAL A 32 3.32 -8.91 18.40
N LYS A 33 4.36 -8.91 17.57
CA LYS A 33 5.73 -8.73 18.03
C LYS A 33 6.02 -7.29 18.42
N ILE A 34 5.66 -6.33 17.58
CA ILE A 34 5.78 -4.89 17.89
C ILE A 34 5.05 -4.57 19.21
N ALA A 35 3.92 -5.24 19.47
CA ALA A 35 3.21 -5.15 20.74
C ALA A 35 4.04 -5.59 21.94
N ARG A 36 4.72 -6.72 21.82
CA ARG A 36 5.55 -7.29 22.88
C ARG A 36 6.79 -6.44 23.11
N ASP A 37 7.48 -6.07 22.04
CA ASP A 37 8.73 -5.29 22.11
C ASP A 37 8.51 -3.89 22.70
N LEU A 38 7.37 -3.26 22.40
CA LEU A 38 7.01 -1.93 22.89
C LEU A 38 6.02 -1.94 24.07
N SER A 39 5.70 -3.12 24.65
CA SER A 39 4.72 -3.28 25.73
C SER A 39 3.38 -2.57 25.47
N LEU A 40 2.86 -2.68 24.23
CA LEU A 40 1.65 -1.99 23.82
C LEU A 40 0.40 -2.62 24.43
N SER A 41 -0.58 -1.77 24.74
CA SER A 41 -1.91 -2.23 25.14
C SER A 41 -2.67 -2.87 23.98
N ASN A 42 -3.61 -3.76 24.28
CA ASN A 42 -4.53 -4.33 23.29
C ASN A 42 -5.31 -3.25 22.53
N GLN A 43 -5.65 -2.15 23.20
CA GLN A 43 -6.30 -1.00 22.57
C GLN A 43 -5.41 -0.36 21.51
N SER A 44 -4.13 -0.14 21.81
CA SER A 44 -3.17 0.42 20.85
C SER A 44 -3.02 -0.46 19.62
N LEU A 45 -3.00 -1.80 19.81
CA LEU A 45 -2.93 -2.74 18.69
C LEU A 45 -4.12 -2.65 17.75
N SER A 46 -5.35 -2.57 18.29
CA SER A 46 -6.54 -2.38 17.46
C SER A 46 -6.45 -1.07 16.67
N TRP A 47 -5.93 0.00 17.28
CA TRP A 47 -5.77 1.29 16.60
C TRP A 47 -4.75 1.30 15.48
N ILE A 48 -3.69 0.48 15.54
CA ILE A 48 -2.69 0.36 14.46
C ILE A 48 -3.35 -0.08 13.14
N THR A 49 -4.25 -1.06 13.21
CA THR A 49 -5.00 -1.55 12.03
C THR A 49 -6.15 -0.61 11.67
N ASN A 50 -6.91 -0.15 12.67
CA ASN A 50 -8.10 0.67 12.46
C ASN A 50 -7.77 2.06 11.90
N ALA A 51 -6.71 2.72 12.35
CA ALA A 51 -6.35 4.05 11.87
C ALA A 51 -6.02 4.04 10.37
N TYR A 52 -5.32 3.00 9.90
CA TYR A 52 -5.10 2.79 8.47
C TYR A 52 -6.41 2.56 7.73
N ALA A 53 -7.27 1.66 8.21
CA ALA A 53 -8.52 1.32 7.53
C ALA A 53 -9.49 2.52 7.45
N LEU A 54 -9.59 3.30 8.52
CA LEU A 54 -10.44 4.50 8.61
C LEU A 54 -10.00 5.57 7.62
N THR A 55 -8.71 5.88 7.57
CA THR A 55 -8.17 6.88 6.64
C THR A 55 -8.19 6.37 5.20
N PHE A 56 -7.85 5.10 4.99
CA PHE A 56 -7.94 4.48 3.68
C PHE A 56 -9.37 4.58 3.13
N GLY A 57 -10.36 4.05 3.85
CA GLY A 57 -11.75 4.05 3.44
C GLY A 57 -12.34 5.45 3.36
N GLY A 58 -12.08 6.30 4.36
CA GLY A 58 -12.62 7.67 4.43
C GLY A 58 -12.12 8.58 3.31
N PHE A 59 -10.88 8.42 2.87
CA PHE A 59 -10.31 9.22 1.78
C PHE A 59 -10.39 8.56 0.40
N LEU A 60 -10.80 7.28 0.28
CA LEU A 60 -10.78 6.53 -0.98
C LEU A 60 -11.56 7.20 -2.12
N LEU A 61 -12.76 7.70 -1.81
CA LEU A 61 -13.60 8.37 -2.82
C LEU A 61 -13.03 9.76 -3.16
N PHE A 62 -12.51 10.47 -2.15
CA PHE A 62 -11.92 11.79 -2.32
C PHE A 62 -10.65 11.74 -3.17
N SER A 63 -9.75 10.79 -2.90
CA SER A 63 -8.51 10.60 -3.62
C SER A 63 -8.74 10.17 -5.07
N GLY A 64 -9.73 9.32 -5.33
CA GLY A 64 -10.15 8.95 -6.68
C GLY A 64 -10.57 10.17 -7.49
N LYS A 65 -11.44 11.01 -6.92
CA LYS A 65 -11.85 12.28 -7.54
C LYS A 65 -10.69 13.26 -7.71
N ALA A 66 -9.80 13.37 -6.74
CA ALA A 66 -8.60 14.20 -6.85
C ALA A 66 -7.73 13.76 -8.04
N GLY A 67 -7.58 12.45 -8.27
CA GLY A 67 -6.88 11.89 -9.43
C GLY A 67 -7.49 12.30 -10.76
N ASP A 68 -8.82 12.29 -10.85
CA ASP A 68 -9.54 12.70 -12.07
C ASP A 68 -9.44 14.21 -12.34
N VAL A 69 -9.38 15.05 -11.30
CA VAL A 69 -9.32 16.53 -11.43
C VAL A 69 -7.89 17.05 -11.62
N PHE A 70 -6.94 16.62 -10.77
CA PHE A 70 -5.58 17.16 -10.74
C PHE A 70 -4.58 16.38 -11.62
N GLY A 71 -5.05 15.32 -12.27
CA GLY A 71 -4.25 14.46 -13.13
C GLY A 71 -3.70 13.24 -12.39
N ARG A 72 -4.08 12.06 -12.90
CA ARG A 72 -3.82 10.74 -12.28
C ARG A 72 -2.34 10.47 -12.00
N LYS A 73 -1.44 10.83 -12.92
CA LYS A 73 0.01 10.65 -12.73
C LYS A 73 0.55 11.47 -11.55
N ARG A 74 0.14 12.74 -11.43
CA ARG A 74 0.63 13.64 -10.38
C ARG A 74 0.13 13.19 -9.02
N VAL A 75 -1.15 12.86 -8.94
CA VAL A 75 -1.79 12.37 -7.72
C VAL A 75 -1.21 11.01 -7.29
N TYR A 76 -0.98 10.10 -8.24
CA TYR A 76 -0.29 8.84 -7.97
C TYR A 76 1.10 9.04 -7.35
N LEU A 77 1.92 9.94 -7.90
CA LEU A 77 3.26 10.21 -7.36
C LEU A 77 3.20 10.82 -5.94
N ILE A 78 2.23 11.69 -5.67
CA ILE A 78 2.01 12.23 -4.32
C ILE A 78 1.65 11.11 -3.35
N GLY A 79 0.69 10.24 -3.72
CA GLY A 79 0.31 9.09 -2.92
C GLY A 79 1.49 8.14 -2.66
N LEU A 80 2.33 7.92 -3.67
CA LEU A 80 3.54 7.10 -3.57
C LEU A 80 4.52 7.67 -2.54
N VAL A 81 4.80 8.97 -2.60
CA VAL A 81 5.70 9.65 -1.66
C VAL A 81 5.14 9.58 -0.23
N ILE A 82 3.85 9.87 -0.05
CA ILE A 82 3.19 9.77 1.27
C ILE A 82 3.31 8.36 1.83
N PHE A 83 2.99 7.35 1.01
CA PHE A 83 3.05 5.94 1.41
C PHE A 83 4.48 5.51 1.76
N SER A 84 5.46 5.83 0.92
CA SER A 84 6.85 5.44 1.15
C SER A 84 7.45 6.08 2.39
N ILE A 85 7.23 7.38 2.61
CA ILE A 85 7.74 8.08 3.79
C ILE A 85 7.08 7.53 5.06
N SER A 86 5.75 7.39 5.06
CA SER A 86 5.04 6.86 6.22
C SER A 86 5.43 5.42 6.52
N SER A 87 5.60 4.55 5.51
CA SER A 87 6.08 3.17 5.69
C SER A 87 7.45 3.12 6.36
N LEU A 88 8.39 3.96 5.92
CA LEU A 88 9.71 4.09 6.55
C LEU A 88 9.58 4.55 8.01
N LEU A 89 8.74 5.54 8.29
CA LEU A 89 8.53 6.05 9.65
C LEU A 89 7.80 5.05 10.56
N VAL A 90 6.95 4.17 10.01
CA VAL A 90 6.38 3.03 10.75
C VAL A 90 7.50 2.06 11.13
N GLY A 91 8.41 1.74 10.21
CA GLY A 91 9.55 0.86 10.49
C GLY A 91 10.54 1.42 11.53
N LEU A 92 10.63 2.75 11.65
CA LEU A 92 11.48 3.46 12.61
C LEU A 92 10.75 3.86 13.90
N SER A 93 9.51 3.43 14.07
CA SER A 93 8.68 3.87 15.18
C SER A 93 9.16 3.31 16.53
N THR A 94 9.03 4.14 17.57
CA THR A 94 9.50 3.81 18.93
C THR A 94 8.39 3.72 19.97
N ASN A 95 7.15 4.04 19.59
CA ASN A 95 6.00 3.99 20.48
C ASN A 95 4.68 3.84 19.68
N ALA A 96 3.60 3.45 20.39
CA ALA A 96 2.29 3.25 19.78
C ALA A 96 1.74 4.49 19.08
N ALA A 97 1.86 5.68 19.68
CA ALA A 97 1.30 6.90 19.11
C ALA A 97 1.94 7.22 17.74
N MET A 98 3.24 7.02 17.61
CA MET A 98 3.97 7.17 16.36
C MET A 98 3.51 6.15 15.31
N ILE A 99 3.38 4.86 15.67
CA ILE A 99 2.87 3.83 14.74
C ILE A 99 1.48 4.21 14.25
N ILE A 100 0.54 4.49 15.17
CA ILE A 100 -0.86 4.78 14.84
C ILE A 100 -0.96 6.01 13.93
N SER A 101 -0.22 7.07 14.26
CA SER A 101 -0.21 8.31 13.47
C SER A 101 0.36 8.08 12.07
N MET A 102 1.48 7.36 11.97
CA MET A 102 2.08 7.05 10.67
C MET A 102 1.21 6.10 9.85
N ARG A 103 0.51 5.15 10.47
CA ARG A 103 -0.48 4.28 9.82
C ARG A 103 -1.69 5.06 9.28
N ALA A 104 -2.15 6.07 10.01
CA ALA A 104 -3.20 6.97 9.53
C ALA A 104 -2.74 7.74 8.28
N ILE A 105 -1.52 8.30 8.30
CA ILE A 105 -0.94 8.99 7.14
C ILE A 105 -0.73 8.01 5.96
N GLN A 106 -0.27 6.81 6.26
CA GLN A 106 -0.05 5.76 5.27
C GLN A 106 -1.35 5.33 4.60
N GLY A 107 -2.46 5.23 5.35
CA GLY A 107 -3.79 4.95 4.82
C GLY A 107 -4.25 5.99 3.80
N ILE A 108 -3.91 7.26 4.00
CA ILE A 108 -4.15 8.33 3.00
C ILE A 108 -3.32 8.09 1.73
N GLY A 109 -2.04 7.75 1.86
CA GLY A 109 -1.20 7.38 0.71
C GLY A 109 -1.78 6.20 -0.07
N SER A 110 -2.19 5.15 0.64
CA SER A 110 -2.82 3.96 0.05
C SER A 110 -4.16 4.26 -0.61
N SER A 111 -4.98 5.14 -0.04
CA SER A 111 -6.28 5.52 -0.61
C SER A 111 -6.10 6.23 -1.94
N ILE A 112 -4.99 6.95 -2.14
CA ILE A 112 -4.62 7.55 -3.41
C ILE A 112 -4.13 6.50 -4.40
N LEU A 113 -3.22 5.65 -3.95
CA LEU A 113 -2.55 4.70 -4.82
C LEU A 113 -3.51 3.68 -5.42
N ALA A 114 -4.37 3.05 -4.62
CA ALA A 114 -5.26 1.97 -5.07
C ALA A 114 -6.10 2.32 -6.32
N PRO A 115 -6.93 3.38 -6.33
CA PRO A 115 -7.69 3.77 -7.52
C PRO A 115 -6.78 4.28 -8.63
N SER A 116 -5.69 4.99 -8.30
CA SER A 116 -4.77 5.56 -9.29
C SER A 116 -4.01 4.50 -10.06
N THR A 117 -3.58 3.40 -9.44
CA THR A 117 -2.89 2.30 -10.11
C THR A 117 -3.78 1.67 -11.18
N LEU A 118 -5.03 1.33 -10.83
CA LEU A 118 -5.96 0.73 -11.79
C LEU A 118 -6.31 1.70 -12.91
N ALA A 119 -6.57 2.97 -12.57
CA ALA A 119 -6.84 4.03 -13.54
C ALA A 119 -5.69 4.24 -14.52
N LEU A 120 -4.44 4.26 -14.04
CA LEU A 120 -3.26 4.38 -14.90
C LEU A 120 -3.08 3.16 -15.82
N LEU A 121 -3.39 1.94 -15.36
CA LEU A 121 -3.38 0.77 -16.25
C LEU A 121 -4.44 0.90 -17.34
N MET A 122 -5.63 1.39 -16.97
CA MET A 122 -6.73 1.62 -17.90
C MET A 122 -6.39 2.69 -18.93
N ASP A 123 -5.71 3.78 -18.56
CA ASP A 123 -5.38 4.87 -19.48
C ASP A 123 -4.20 4.53 -20.41
N ASN A 124 -3.23 3.77 -19.90
CA ASN A 124 -2.00 3.46 -20.63
C ASN A 124 -2.13 2.28 -21.61
N TYR A 125 -3.10 1.38 -21.40
CA TYR A 125 -3.26 0.17 -22.20
C TYR A 125 -4.67 0.00 -22.76
N SER A 126 -4.78 -0.58 -23.95
CA SER A 126 -6.04 -0.87 -24.65
C SER A 126 -6.05 -2.30 -25.23
N GLY A 127 -7.25 -2.85 -25.46
CA GLY A 127 -7.43 -4.19 -26.04
C GLY A 127 -6.75 -5.29 -25.22
N ASN A 128 -6.14 -6.27 -25.90
CA ASN A 128 -5.47 -7.41 -25.26
C ASN A 128 -4.38 -7.01 -24.26
N MET A 129 -3.70 -5.88 -24.47
CA MET A 129 -2.66 -5.40 -23.54
C MET A 129 -3.26 -4.93 -22.21
N ARG A 130 -4.46 -4.32 -22.24
CA ARG A 130 -5.18 -3.95 -21.00
C ARG A 130 -5.57 -5.20 -20.23
N THR A 131 -6.09 -6.22 -20.91
CA THR A 131 -6.46 -7.50 -20.28
C THR A 131 -5.25 -8.14 -19.61
N LYS A 132 -4.09 -8.20 -20.29
CA LYS A 132 -2.85 -8.71 -19.70
C LYS A 132 -2.38 -7.86 -18.51
N ALA A 133 -2.42 -6.54 -18.62
CA ALA A 133 -2.01 -5.64 -17.54
C ALA A 133 -2.88 -5.80 -16.28
N ILE A 134 -4.20 -5.95 -16.44
CA ILE A 134 -5.12 -6.26 -15.35
C ILE A 134 -4.86 -7.66 -14.79
N GLY A 135 -4.57 -8.64 -15.66
CA GLY A 135 -4.15 -9.98 -15.24
C GLY A 135 -2.90 -9.95 -14.36
N TYR A 136 -1.87 -9.18 -14.75
CA TYR A 136 -0.68 -8.98 -13.92
C TYR A 136 -0.99 -8.25 -12.62
N TYR A 137 -1.85 -7.23 -12.64
CA TYR A 137 -2.30 -6.55 -11.43
C TYR A 137 -2.95 -7.52 -10.44
N GLY A 138 -3.83 -8.41 -10.91
CA GLY A 138 -4.43 -9.47 -10.09
C GLY A 138 -3.40 -10.48 -9.58
N ALA A 139 -2.48 -10.93 -10.43
CA ALA A 139 -1.40 -11.85 -10.04
C ALA A 139 -0.49 -11.25 -8.97
N THR A 140 -0.15 -9.96 -9.11
CA THR A 140 0.63 -9.21 -8.12
C THR A 140 -0.08 -9.15 -6.77
N ALA A 141 -1.42 -9.08 -6.74
CA ALA A 141 -2.15 -9.11 -5.47
C ALA A 141 -2.00 -10.44 -4.72
N GLY A 142 -2.11 -11.55 -5.45
CA GLY A 142 -1.90 -12.88 -4.90
C GLY A 142 -0.47 -13.05 -4.38
N LEU A 143 0.52 -12.70 -5.22
CA LEU A 143 1.94 -12.78 -4.86
C LEU A 143 2.25 -11.90 -3.64
N GLY A 144 1.83 -10.64 -3.62
CA GLY A 144 2.08 -9.73 -2.49
C GLY A 144 1.54 -10.26 -1.17
N SER A 145 0.34 -10.85 -1.19
CA SER A 145 -0.28 -11.42 0.01
C SER A 145 0.51 -12.63 0.53
N SER A 146 0.87 -13.56 -0.36
CA SER A 146 1.66 -14.75 0.02
C SER A 146 3.06 -14.39 0.50
N PHE A 147 3.77 -13.55 -0.23
CA PHE A 147 5.11 -13.10 0.14
C PHE A 147 5.10 -12.31 1.44
N GLY A 148 4.10 -11.43 1.65
CA GLY A 148 4.01 -10.63 2.87
C GLY A 148 3.76 -11.47 4.13
N LEU A 149 2.94 -12.52 4.03
CA LEU A 149 2.74 -13.44 5.15
C LEU A 149 4.00 -14.26 5.45
N VAL A 150 4.70 -14.75 4.42
CA VAL A 150 5.94 -15.53 4.59
C VAL A 150 7.05 -14.66 5.15
N ILE A 151 7.32 -13.50 4.54
CA ILE A 151 8.37 -12.57 4.98
C ILE A 151 8.05 -12.03 6.37
N GLY A 152 6.81 -11.62 6.62
CA GLY A 152 6.40 -11.13 7.93
C GLY A 152 6.48 -12.22 9.01
N GLY A 153 6.14 -13.47 8.68
CA GLY A 153 6.34 -14.62 9.56
C GLY A 153 7.81 -14.90 9.87
N ILE A 154 8.69 -14.85 8.86
CA ILE A 154 10.15 -14.98 9.01
C ILE A 154 10.72 -13.85 9.89
N ILE A 155 10.31 -12.61 9.66
CA ILE A 155 10.76 -11.45 10.47
C ILE A 155 10.28 -11.59 11.91
N ALA A 156 9.04 -12.06 12.11
CA ALA A 156 8.50 -12.33 13.43
C ALA A 156 9.27 -13.45 14.15
N SER A 157 9.75 -14.47 13.42
CA SER A 157 10.43 -15.64 14.00
C SER A 157 11.94 -15.50 14.20
N TYR A 158 12.70 -14.88 13.30
CA TYR A 158 14.17 -14.81 13.39
C TYR A 158 14.71 -13.78 14.38
N TRP A 159 13.86 -12.84 14.78
CA TRP A 159 14.20 -11.80 15.74
C TRP A 159 13.40 -11.98 17.05
N SER A 160 12.97 -13.22 17.36
CA SER A 160 12.32 -13.61 18.62
C SER A 160 13.33 -13.89 19.72
#